data_AF-A0A2K3UU79-F1
#
_entry.id   AF-A0A2K3UU79-F1
#
_cell.length_a   1.000
_cell.length_b   1.000
_cell.length_c   1.000
_cell.angle_alpha   90.00
_cell.angle_beta   90.00
_cell.angle_gamma   90.00
#
_symmetry.space_group_name_H-M   'P 1'
#
loop_
_entity.id
_entity.type
_entity.pdbx_description
1 polymer ?
#
loop_
_entity_poly.entity_id
_entity_poly.type
_entity_poly.pdbx_seq_one_letter_code
_entity_poly.pdbx_strand_id
1 'polypeptide(L)'
;MNVIRHFSDTRTEQGRVRFLLQSGRVHLTAEGQGWAHSSRHTSLEEAATFLATVAQVPGGLYRQALDDLERQLQLEQEFHGAA
;
A
#
# COMPACT_ATOMS: atom_id res chain seq x y z
N MET A 1 21.73 -3.91 6.28
CA MET A 1 20.98 -4.66 5.26
C MET A 1 19.67 -3.91 5.02
N ASN A 2 19.50 -3.28 3.85
CA ASN A 2 18.36 -2.38 3.59
C ASN A 2 17.20 -3.21 3.00
N VAL A 3 16.54 -4.00 3.85
CA VAL A 3 15.47 -4.90 3.42
C VAL A 3 14.21 -4.08 3.13
N ILE A 4 13.73 -4.18 1.89
CA ILE A 4 12.42 -3.68 1.50
C ILE A 4 11.45 -4.84 1.67
N ARG A 5 10.50 -4.70 2.60
CA ARG A 5 9.44 -5.67 2.80
C ARG A 5 8.20 -5.21 2.03
N HIS A 6 7.71 -6.05 1.14
CA HIS A 6 6.40 -5.83 0.52
C HIS A 6 5.33 -6.10 1.57
N PHE A 7 4.58 -5.07 1.95
CA PHE A 7 3.47 -5.22 2.89
C PHE A 7 2.22 -5.68 2.15
N SER A 8 1.80 -4.90 1.16
CA SER A 8 0.70 -5.23 0.25
C SER A 8 1.06 -4.88 -1.20
N ASP A 9 0.55 -5.66 -2.16
CA ASP A 9 0.75 -5.52 -3.60
C ASP A 9 -0.55 -5.84 -4.34
N THR A 10 -1.39 -4.83 -4.51
CA THR A 10 -2.68 -4.92 -5.21
C THR A 10 -2.48 -4.72 -6.70
N ARG A 11 -2.96 -5.67 -7.51
CA ARG A 11 -2.89 -5.63 -8.97
C ARG A 11 -4.27 -5.80 -9.58
N THR A 12 -4.60 -4.90 -10.50
CA THR A 12 -5.85 -4.93 -11.27
C THR A 12 -5.55 -4.57 -12.72
N GLU A 13 -6.54 -4.73 -13.61
CA GLU A 13 -6.46 -4.23 -14.99
C GLU A 13 -6.29 -2.70 -15.07
N GLN A 14 -6.67 -1.98 -14.00
CA GLN A 14 -6.62 -0.51 -13.95
C GLN A 14 -5.27 0.03 -13.49
N GLY A 15 -4.40 -0.83 -12.95
CA GLY A 15 -3.13 -0.43 -12.37
C GLY A 15 -2.76 -1.25 -11.13
N ARG A 16 -1.76 -0.75 -10.42
CA ARG A 16 -1.13 -1.42 -9.30
C ARG A 16 -0.84 -0.45 -8.17
N VAL A 17 -1.10 -0.88 -6.93
CA VAL A 17 -0.76 -0.14 -5.71
C VAL A 17 0.08 -1.04 -4.81
N ARG A 18 1.17 -0.52 -4.26
CA ARG A 18 2.00 -1.22 -3.29
C ARG A 18 2.27 -0.37 -2.08
N PHE A 19 2.23 -1.02 -0.93
CA PHE A 19 2.73 -0.50 0.34
C PHE A 19 3.98 -1.29 0.69
N LEU A 20 5.14 -0.63 0.76
CA LEU A 20 6.41 -1.26 1.08
C LEU A 20 6.93 -0.70 2.41
N LEU A 21 7.45 -1.56 3.29
CA LEU A 21 8.12 -1.15 4.51
C LEU A 21 9.63 -1.13 4.27
N GLN A 22 10.26 0.02 4.49
CA GLN A 22 11.71 0.18 4.38
C GLN A 22 12.20 1.11 5.49
N SER A 23 13.14 0.62 6.31
CA SER A 23 13.81 1.43 7.35
C SER A 23 12.85 2.19 8.28
N GLY A 24 11.74 1.55 8.69
CA GLY A 24 10.74 2.17 9.55
C GLY A 24 9.84 3.21 8.86
N ARG A 25 9.87 3.28 7.52
CA ARG A 25 8.98 4.12 6.71
C ARG A 25 8.15 3.28 5.75
N VAL A 26 7.03 3.84 5.34
CA VAL A 26 6.18 3.26 4.30
C VAL A 26 6.45 3.95 2.98
N HIS A 27 6.70 3.17 1.94
CA HIS A 27 6.78 3.65 0.57
C HIS A 27 5.50 3.24 -0.15
N LEU A 28 4.71 4.23 -0.53
CA LEU A 28 3.52 4.06 -1.34
C LEU A 28 3.89 4.24 -2.80
N THR A 29 3.66 3.23 -3.62
CA THR A 29 3.76 3.34 -5.08
C THR A 29 2.43 3.01 -5.71
N ALA A 30 1.95 3.85 -6.62
CA ALA A 30 0.76 3.60 -7.42
C ALA A 30 1.08 3.84 -8.90
N GLU A 31 0.69 2.95 -9.80
CA GLU A 31 1.01 3.06 -11.22
C GLU A 31 -0.13 2.51 -12.09
N GLY A 32 -0.29 3.08 -13.27
CA GLY A 32 -1.27 2.66 -14.27
C GLY A 32 -0.85 3.13 -15.67
N GLN A 33 -1.76 3.03 -16.63
CA GLN A 33 -1.42 3.41 -18.01
C GLN A 33 -1.13 4.91 -18.12
N GLY A 34 0.12 5.26 -18.39
CA GLY A 34 0.55 6.65 -18.59
C GLY A 34 0.72 7.48 -17.32
N TRP A 35 0.64 6.88 -16.13
CA TRP A 35 0.87 7.58 -14.86
C TRP A 35 1.56 6.68 -13.83
N ALA A 36 2.36 7.32 -12.98
CA ALA A 36 2.99 6.69 -11.84
C ALA A 36 3.12 7.71 -10.71
N HIS A 37 3.02 7.22 -9.48
CA HIS A 37 3.13 7.98 -8.25
C HIS A 37 3.99 7.22 -7.24
N SER A 38 4.82 7.96 -6.51
CA SER A 38 5.67 7.41 -5.45
C SER A 38 5.80 8.43 -4.32
N SER A 39 5.59 7.97 -3.09
CA SER A 39 5.65 8.82 -1.89
C SER A 39 6.13 8.02 -0.68
N ARG A 40 6.62 8.73 0.34
CA ARG A 40 7.10 8.14 1.59
C ARG A 40 6.30 8.69 2.76
N HIS A 41 5.91 7.81 3.67
CA HIS A 41 5.04 8.08 4.81
C HIS A 41 5.64 7.49 6.09
N THR A 42 5.20 8.00 7.23
CA THR A 42 5.61 7.52 8.56
C THR A 42 4.86 6.26 8.97
N SER A 43 3.65 6.03 8.46
CA SER A 43 2.82 4.87 8.78
C SER A 43 2.02 4.36 7.57
N LEU A 44 1.46 3.14 7.71
CA LEU A 44 0.57 2.56 6.71
C LEU A 44 -0.75 3.34 6.61
N GLU A 45 -1.26 3.84 7.74
CA GLU A 45 -2.47 4.67 7.82
C GLU A 45 -2.30 6.00 7.07
N GLU A 46 -1.17 6.68 7.27
CA GLU A 46 -0.84 7.92 6.56
C GLU A 46 -0.75 7.66 5.05
N ALA A 47 -0.07 6.58 4.65
CA ALA A 47 0.02 6.18 3.25
C ALA A 47 -1.36 5.86 2.64
N ALA A 48 -2.22 5.16 3.37
CA ALA A 48 -3.57 4.82 2.93
C ALA A 48 -4.44 6.07 2.74
N THR A 49 -4.36 7.01 3.69
CA THR A 49 -5.03 8.30 3.60
C THR A 49 -4.52 9.11 2.42
N PHE A 50 -3.20 9.13 2.20
CA PHE A 50 -2.60 9.83 1.08
C PHE A 50 -3.04 9.26 -0.27
N LEU A 51 -3.25 7.95 -0.38
CA LEU A 51 -3.69 7.31 -1.62
C LEU A 51 -4.99 7.93 -2.16
N ALA A 52 -5.90 8.37 -1.28
CA ALA A 52 -7.15 9.05 -1.66
C ALA A 52 -6.92 10.41 -2.36
N THR A 53 -5.74 11.02 -2.18
CA THR A 53 -5.37 12.29 -2.82
C THR A 53 -4.72 12.13 -4.20
N VAL A 54 -4.37 10.89 -4.59
CA VAL A 54 -3.74 10.61 -5.88
C VAL A 54 -4.82 10.56 -6.96
N ALA A 55 -5.04 11.71 -7.62
CA ALA A 55 -6.13 11.91 -8.57
C ALA A 55 -6.17 10.89 -9.74
N GLN A 56 -5.02 10.31 -10.10
CA GLN A 56 -4.93 9.34 -11.20
C GLN A 56 -5.34 7.91 -10.78
N VAL A 57 -5.47 7.64 -9.48
CA VAL A 57 -5.84 6.30 -8.97
C VAL A 57 -7.34 6.09 -9.17
N PRO A 58 -7.76 5.12 -9.99
CA PRO A 58 -9.17 4.84 -10.19
C PRO A 58 -9.83 4.33 -8.89
N GLY A 59 -11.11 4.66 -8.68
CA GLY A 59 -11.82 4.29 -7.45
C GLY A 59 -11.87 2.78 -7.17
N GLY A 60 -11.91 1.95 -8.22
CA GLY A 60 -11.83 0.49 -8.09
C GLY A 60 -10.47 0.02 -7.56
N LEU A 61 -9.38 0.56 -8.12
CA LEU A 61 -8.02 0.27 -7.66
C LEU A 61 -7.79 0.78 -6.24
N TYR A 62 -8.29 1.98 -5.90
CA TYR A 62 -8.24 2.53 -4.55
C TYR A 62 -8.91 1.59 -3.54
N ARG A 63 -10.14 1.19 -3.81
CA ARG A 63 -10.91 0.33 -2.90
C ARG A 63 -10.23 -1.02 -2.69
N GLN A 64 -9.82 -1.69 -3.78
CA GLN A 64 -9.14 -2.98 -3.68
C GLN A 64 -7.83 -2.87 -2.91
N ALA A 65 -7.09 -1.75 -3.08
CA ALA A 65 -5.84 -1.53 -2.37
C ALA A 65 -6.03 -1.37 -0.85
N LEU A 66 -7.14 -0.75 -0.43
CA LEU A 66 -7.49 -0.66 0.98
C LEU A 66 -7.95 -2.02 1.53
N ASP A 67 -8.81 -2.73 0.81
CA ASP A 67 -9.29 -4.06 1.23
C ASP A 67 -8.10 -5.05 1.41
N ASP A 68 -7.12 -5.01 0.50
CA ASP A 68 -5.92 -5.84 0.58
C ASP A 68 -4.99 -5.40 1.73
N LEU A 69 -4.86 -4.09 1.96
CA LEU A 69 -4.08 -3.53 3.06
C LEU A 69 -4.66 -3.93 4.43
N GLU A 70 -5.98 -3.78 4.60
CA GLU A 70 -6.71 -4.16 5.82
C GLU A 70 -6.59 -5.65 6.10
N ARG A 71 -6.77 -6.49 5.07
CA ARG A 71 -6.58 -7.95 5.20
C ARG A 71 -5.18 -8.30 5.69
N GLN A 72 -4.16 -7.63 5.16
CA GLN A 72 -2.79 -7.89 5.58
C GLN A 72 -2.52 -7.40 7.01
N LEU A 73 -3.09 -6.26 7.42
CA LEU A 73 -3.01 -5.76 8.79
C LEU A 73 -3.65 -6.75 9.76
N GLN A 74 -4.80 -7.33 9.41
CA GLN A 74 -5.45 -8.34 10.24
C GLN A 74 -4.57 -9.58 10.40
N LEU A 75 -4.00 -10.09 9.30
CA LEU A 75 -3.08 -11.23 9.36
C LEU A 75 -1.87 -10.93 10.25
N GLU A 76 -1.25 -9.75 10.12
CA GLU A 76 -0.14 -9.36 11.01
C GLU A 76 -0.53 -9.34 12.49
N GLN A 77 -1.71 -8.82 12.83
CA GLN A 77 -2.18 -8.77 14.21
C GLN A 77 -2.41 -10.18 14.77
N GLU A 78 -3.01 -11.07 13.98
CA GLU A 78 -3.21 -12.48 14.35
C GLU A 78 -1.87 -13.19 14.60
N PHE A 79 -0.86 -12.96 13.76
CA PHE A 79 0.48 -13.52 13.94
C PHE A 79 1.22 -12.98 15.17
N HIS A 80 1.03 -11.72 15.55
CA HIS A 80 1.66 -11.14 16.74
C HIS A 80 0.92 -11.47 18.06
N GLY A 81 -0.37 -11.85 18.00
CA GLY A 81 -1.16 -12.25 19.17
C GLY A 81 -1.06 -13.74 19.54
N ALA A 82 -0.42 -14.56 18.70
CA ALA A 82 -0.25 -16.00 18.91
C ALA A 82 1.11 -16.40 19.53
N ALA A 83 1.88 -15.43 20.03
CA ALA A 83 3.23 -15.61 20.59
C ALA A 83 3.26 -15.45 22.11
#